data_AF-A0A821YR07-F1
#
_entry.id   AF-A0A821YR07-F1
#
_cell.length_a   1.000
_cell.length_b   1.000
_cell.length_c   1.000
_cell.angle_alpha   90.00
_cell.angle_beta   90.00
_cell.angle_gamma   90.00
#
_symmetry.space_group_name_H-M   'P 1'
#
loop_
_entity.id
_entity.type
_entity.pdbx_description
1 polymer ?
#
loop_
_entity_poly.entity_id
_entity_poly.type
_entity_poly.pdbx_seq_one_letter_code
_entity_poly.pdbx_strand_id
1 'polypeptide(L)'
;MLNSWQGLMKFDIYNKKLILLLKANRNAKQNLEMDWSNKWEASVADGKAANRRNEDVDIMFYPGVARHYDNQSTPESWAQNSHDNIVNGQNQLMASIQLRALTDSILSDISRDMREQADVVETEFGRRISEMSDALQKMTHNNRETLKAIADNENKIDMLRASIRAKEAPLKVSQTRLNDRRARPGIESCHDPTQD
;
A
#
# COMPACT_ATOMS: atom_id res chain seq x y z
N MET A 1 2.65 -3.75 -12.72
CA MET A 1 1.32 -4.39 -12.72
C MET A 1 1.33 -5.92 -12.65
N LEU A 2 2.38 -6.62 -13.11
CA LEU A 2 2.47 -8.09 -13.02
C LEU A 2 2.58 -8.66 -11.58
N ASN A 3 3.07 -7.88 -10.61
CA ASN A 3 3.32 -8.36 -9.23
C ASN A 3 2.04 -8.52 -8.38
N SER A 4 0.98 -7.76 -8.66
CA SER A 4 -0.26 -7.77 -7.86
C SER A 4 -1.08 -9.05 -8.06
N TRP A 5 -1.26 -9.48 -9.31
CA TRP A 5 -2.02 -10.68 -9.65
C TRP A 5 -1.33 -11.97 -9.20
N GLN A 6 0.01 -12.03 -9.33
CA GLN A 6 0.79 -13.15 -8.82
C GLN A 6 0.76 -13.22 -7.28
N GLY A 7 0.75 -12.07 -6.59
CA GLY A 7 0.60 -11.99 -5.14
C GLY A 7 -0.77 -12.50 -4.66
N LEU A 8 -1.84 -12.06 -5.30
CA LEU A 8 -3.21 -12.51 -5.00
C LEU A 8 -3.41 -14.00 -5.25
N MET A 9 -2.86 -14.52 -6.35
CA MET A 9 -2.94 -15.95 -6.68
C MET A 9 -2.18 -16.81 -5.66
N LYS A 10 -0.99 -16.37 -5.23
CA LYS A 10 -0.25 -17.03 -4.14
C LYS A 10 -1.08 -17.02 -2.86
N PHE A 11 -1.62 -15.87 -2.45
CA PHE A 11 -2.43 -15.76 -1.24
C PHE A 11 -3.61 -16.73 -1.21
N ASP A 12 -4.37 -16.85 -2.30
CA ASP A 12 -5.50 -17.80 -2.41
C ASP A 12 -5.05 -19.27 -2.27
N ILE A 13 -3.95 -19.66 -2.94
CA ILE A 13 -3.38 -21.00 -2.83
C ILE A 13 -2.96 -21.30 -1.39
N TYR A 14 -2.35 -20.32 -0.70
CA TYR A 14 -1.95 -20.46 0.70
C TYR A 14 -3.14 -20.59 1.64
N ASN A 15 -4.19 -19.78 1.45
CA ASN A 15 -5.39 -19.85 2.26
C ASN A 15 -6.07 -21.21 2.15
N LYS A 16 -6.12 -21.78 0.94
CA LYS A 16 -6.62 -23.15 0.72
C LYS A 16 -5.79 -24.18 1.47
N LYS A 17 -4.45 -24.10 1.41
CA LYS A 17 -3.55 -24.99 2.16
C LYS A 17 -3.76 -24.87 3.68
N LEU A 18 -3.94 -23.66 4.19
CA LEU A 18 -4.20 -23.41 5.61
C LEU A 18 -5.49 -24.09 6.07
N ILE A 19 -6.59 -23.92 5.32
CA ILE A 19 -7.88 -24.53 5.65
C ILE A 19 -7.79 -26.06 5.67
N LEU A 20 -7.11 -26.65 4.69
CA LEU A 20 -6.91 -28.10 4.64
C LEU A 20 -6.08 -28.60 5.82
N LEU A 21 -5.00 -27.90 6.17
CA LEU A 21 -4.15 -28.28 7.28
C LEU A 21 -4.86 -28.17 8.64
N LEU A 22 -5.72 -27.17 8.82
CA LEU A 22 -6.54 -27.04 10.03
C LEU A 22 -7.52 -28.21 10.18
N LYS A 23 -8.14 -28.65 9.08
CA LYS A 23 -9.00 -29.85 9.09
C LYS A 23 -8.19 -31.10 9.43
N ALA A 24 -7.02 -31.28 8.82
CA ALA A 24 -6.15 -32.43 9.07
C ALA A 24 -5.67 -32.49 10.54
N ASN A 25 -5.29 -31.33 11.12
CA ASN A 25 -4.91 -31.25 12.54
C ASN A 25 -6.08 -31.60 13.47
N ARG A 26 -7.30 -31.12 13.18
CA ARG A 26 -8.49 -31.49 13.96
C ARG A 26 -8.76 -32.99 13.93
N ASN A 27 -8.66 -33.60 12.75
CA ASN A 27 -8.86 -35.04 12.59
C ASN A 27 -7.79 -35.85 13.34
N ALA A 28 -6.50 -35.47 13.22
CA ALA A 28 -5.41 -36.13 13.92
C ALA A 28 -5.59 -36.03 15.45
N LYS A 29 -5.99 -34.85 15.95
CA LYS A 29 -6.33 -34.66 17.36
C LYS A 29 -7.46 -35.58 17.81
N GLN A 30 -8.57 -35.59 17.07
CA GLN A 30 -9.73 -36.41 17.41
C GLN A 30 -9.38 -37.90 17.48
N ASN A 31 -8.58 -38.40 16.52
CA ASN A 31 -8.16 -39.79 16.52
C ASN A 31 -7.29 -40.15 17.74
N LEU A 32 -6.37 -39.27 18.13
CA LEU A 32 -5.55 -39.45 19.33
C LEU A 32 -6.39 -39.42 20.61
N GLU A 33 -7.34 -38.50 20.71
CA GLU A 33 -8.25 -38.40 21.86
C GLU A 33 -9.15 -39.65 21.99
N MET A 34 -9.64 -40.17 20.86
CA MET A 34 -10.44 -41.39 20.81
C MET A 34 -9.61 -42.62 21.22
N ASP A 35 -8.43 -42.78 20.63
CA ASP A 35 -7.51 -43.87 20.95
C ASP A 35 -7.11 -43.86 22.44
N TRP A 36 -6.83 -42.68 22.99
CA TRP A 36 -6.56 -42.51 24.42
C TRP A 36 -7.77 -42.87 25.30
N SER A 37 -8.97 -42.36 24.96
CA SER A 37 -10.20 -42.60 25.73
C SER A 37 -10.55 -44.10 25.77
N ASN A 38 -10.46 -44.78 24.62
CA ASN A 38 -10.72 -46.21 24.54
C ASN A 38 -9.71 -47.02 25.37
N LYS A 39 -8.43 -46.65 25.36
CA LYS A 39 -7.40 -47.31 26.19
C LYS A 39 -7.63 -47.08 27.68
N TRP A 40 -8.08 -45.88 28.05
CA TRP A 40 -8.45 -45.59 29.43
C TRP A 40 -9.61 -46.47 29.91
N GLU A 41 -10.69 -46.53 29.14
CA GLU A 41 -11.85 -47.38 29.44
C GLU A 41 -11.46 -48.86 29.52
N ALA A 42 -10.63 -49.34 28.59
CA ALA A 42 -10.09 -50.70 28.62
C ALA A 42 -9.28 -50.95 29.90
N SER A 43 -8.38 -50.03 30.28
CA SER A 43 -7.59 -50.15 31.51
C SER A 43 -8.46 -50.17 32.78
N VAL A 44 -9.56 -49.42 32.81
CA VAL A 44 -10.51 -49.43 33.94
C VAL A 44 -11.24 -50.78 34.00
N ALA A 45 -11.67 -51.31 32.85
CA ALA A 45 -12.31 -52.62 32.76
C ALA A 45 -11.35 -53.74 33.21
N ASP A 46 -10.11 -53.72 32.73
CA ASP A 46 -9.06 -54.68 33.10
C ASP A 46 -8.72 -54.58 34.59
N GLY A 47 -8.63 -53.36 35.13
CA GLY A 47 -8.42 -53.14 36.57
C GLY A 47 -9.57 -53.68 37.41
N LYS A 48 -10.82 -53.54 36.95
CA LYS A 48 -11.98 -54.15 37.61
C LYS A 48 -11.93 -55.67 37.54
N ALA A 49 -11.59 -56.24 36.38
CA ALA A 49 -11.48 -57.67 36.17
C ALA A 49 -10.38 -58.31 37.03
N ALA A 50 -9.20 -57.67 37.10
CA ALA A 50 -8.06 -58.13 37.89
C ALA A 50 -8.33 -58.14 39.40
N ASN A 51 -9.20 -57.25 39.89
CA ASN A 51 -9.55 -57.13 41.31
C ASN A 51 -10.75 -57.99 41.74
N ARG A 52 -11.31 -58.83 40.84
CA ARG A 52 -12.43 -59.72 41.18
C ARG A 52 -12.03 -60.78 42.18
N ARG A 53 -12.94 -61.09 43.12
CA ARG A 53 -12.78 -62.14 44.13
C ARG A 53 -13.98 -63.06 44.18
N ASN A 54 -13.80 -64.25 44.76
CA ASN A 54 -14.87 -65.25 44.86
C ASN A 54 -16.03 -64.80 45.74
N GLU A 55 -15.80 -63.86 46.65
CA GLU A 55 -16.79 -63.32 47.58
C GLU A 55 -17.58 -62.13 47.00
N ASP A 56 -17.25 -61.65 45.80
CA ASP A 56 -17.94 -60.53 45.17
C ASP A 56 -19.38 -60.92 44.81
N VAL A 57 -20.37 -60.08 45.16
CA VAL A 57 -21.81 -60.38 45.05
C VAL A 57 -22.37 -60.25 43.62
N ASP A 58 -21.61 -59.67 42.69
CA ASP A 58 -22.03 -59.38 41.31
C ASP A 58 -21.35 -60.29 40.26
N ILE A 59 -20.80 -61.44 40.68
CA ILE A 59 -20.30 -62.47 39.76
C ILE A 59 -21.43 -63.41 39.33
N MET A 60 -21.48 -63.79 38.05
CA MET A 60 -22.50 -64.69 37.49
C MET A 60 -21.99 -65.36 36.22
N PHE A 61 -22.68 -66.41 35.77
CA PHE A 61 -22.41 -67.03 34.47
C PHE A 61 -22.97 -66.18 33.33
N TYR A 62 -22.14 -65.93 32.31
CA TYR A 62 -22.53 -65.22 31.09
C TYR A 62 -22.47 -66.16 29.88
N PRO A 63 -23.55 -66.32 29.11
CA PRO A 63 -23.56 -67.21 27.95
C PRO A 63 -22.69 -66.64 26.81
N GLY A 64 -21.88 -67.51 26.18
CA GLY A 64 -21.14 -67.16 24.95
C GLY A 64 -19.86 -66.35 25.15
N VAL A 65 -19.39 -66.13 26.38
CA VAL A 65 -18.17 -65.33 26.66
C VAL A 65 -16.87 -65.90 26.09
N ALA A 66 -16.82 -67.21 25.85
CA ALA A 66 -15.67 -67.87 25.22
C ALA A 66 -15.67 -67.75 23.68
N ARG A 67 -16.67 -67.08 23.08
CA ARG A 67 -16.71 -66.88 21.63
C ARG A 67 -15.75 -65.76 21.23
N HIS A 68 -14.89 -66.06 20.27
CA HIS A 68 -14.13 -65.04 19.54
C HIS A 68 -14.97 -64.47 18.40
N TYR A 69 -14.81 -63.19 18.13
CA TYR A 69 -15.46 -62.51 17.01
C TYR A 69 -14.41 -62.13 15.97
N ASP A 70 -14.75 -62.29 14.69
CA ASP A 70 -13.84 -62.02 13.57
C ASP A 70 -13.40 -60.55 13.46
N ASN A 71 -14.08 -59.64 14.16
CA ASN A 71 -13.78 -58.20 14.19
C ASN A 71 -12.94 -57.76 15.40
N GLN A 72 -12.42 -58.69 16.20
CA GLN A 72 -11.53 -58.36 17.32
C GLN A 72 -10.13 -57.99 16.81
N SER A 73 -9.53 -56.97 17.42
CA SER A 73 -8.15 -56.60 17.13
C SER A 73 -7.17 -57.63 17.71
N THR A 74 -6.04 -57.83 17.03
CA THR A 74 -4.89 -58.55 17.58
C THR A 74 -3.97 -57.57 18.33
N PRO A 75 -3.06 -58.05 19.19
CA PRO A 75 -2.06 -57.18 19.83
C PRO A 75 -1.26 -56.35 18.82
N GLU A 76 -0.94 -56.95 17.67
CA GLU A 76 -0.21 -56.29 16.58
C GLU A 76 -1.06 -55.19 15.94
N SER A 77 -2.33 -55.46 15.61
CA SER A 77 -3.19 -54.45 14.99
C SER A 77 -3.56 -53.32 15.96
N TRP A 78 -3.68 -53.61 17.26
CA TRP A 78 -3.85 -52.61 18.31
C TRP A 78 -2.62 -51.70 18.46
N ALA A 79 -1.42 -52.28 18.49
CA ALA A 79 -0.17 -51.53 18.57
C ALA A 79 0.04 -50.69 17.31
N GLN A 80 -0.27 -51.25 16.14
CA GLN A 80 -0.17 -50.55 14.85
C GLN A 80 -1.12 -49.35 14.78
N ASN A 81 -2.39 -49.49 15.18
CA ASN A 81 -3.34 -48.37 15.22
C ASN A 81 -2.82 -47.20 16.07
N SER A 82 -2.25 -47.51 17.24
CA SER A 82 -1.65 -46.52 18.13
C SER A 82 -0.46 -45.82 17.47
N HIS A 83 0.42 -46.61 16.85
CA HIS A 83 1.60 -46.10 16.15
C HIS A 83 1.20 -45.18 14.99
N ASP A 84 0.26 -45.59 14.15
CA ASP A 84 -0.22 -44.83 13.00
C ASP A 84 -0.85 -43.50 13.42
N ASN A 85 -1.65 -43.49 14.50
CA ASN A 85 -2.23 -42.28 15.06
C ASN A 85 -1.15 -41.29 15.53
N ILE A 86 -0.11 -41.79 16.21
CA ILE A 86 1.02 -40.96 16.67
C ILE A 86 1.81 -40.41 15.48
N VAL A 87 2.17 -41.26 14.51
CA VAL A 87 2.92 -40.84 13.32
C VAL A 87 2.13 -39.80 12.51
N ASN A 88 0.83 -40.03 12.30
CA ASN A 88 -0.01 -39.05 11.63
C ASN A 88 -0.07 -37.72 12.41
N GLY A 89 -0.24 -37.77 13.74
CA GLY A 89 -0.21 -36.58 14.58
C GLY A 89 1.11 -35.79 14.47
N GLN A 90 2.25 -36.49 14.50
CA GLN A 90 3.57 -35.89 14.30
C GLN A 90 3.72 -35.26 12.91
N ASN A 91 3.24 -35.93 11.86
CA ASN A 91 3.26 -35.40 10.50
C ASN A 91 2.44 -34.10 10.39
N GLN A 92 1.25 -34.04 10.98
CA GLN A 92 0.43 -32.82 11.00
C GLN A 92 1.10 -31.69 11.80
N LEU A 93 1.77 -32.01 12.91
CA LEU A 93 2.54 -31.05 13.70
C LEU A 93 3.68 -30.45 12.88
N MET A 94 4.48 -31.29 12.20
CA MET A 94 5.59 -30.82 11.37
C MET A 94 5.11 -29.94 10.20
N ALA A 95 4.03 -30.35 9.53
CA ALA A 95 3.40 -29.53 8.49
C ALA A 95 2.92 -28.18 9.03
N SER A 96 2.37 -28.13 10.25
CA SER A 96 1.93 -26.90 10.92
C SER A 96 3.10 -25.95 11.23
N ILE A 97 4.21 -26.51 11.73
CA ILE A 97 5.44 -25.74 12.02
C ILE A 97 5.98 -25.10 10.73
N GLN A 98 6.09 -25.89 9.65
CA GLN A 98 6.59 -25.40 8.36
C GLN A 98 5.69 -24.30 7.79
N LEU A 99 4.37 -24.49 7.83
CA LEU A 99 3.43 -23.48 7.33
C LEU A 99 3.50 -22.18 8.15
N ARG A 100 3.66 -22.28 9.47
CA ARG A 100 3.81 -21.09 10.33
C ARG A 100 5.09 -20.33 10.02
N ALA A 101 6.24 -21.01 9.94
CA ALA A 101 7.52 -20.37 9.59
C ALA A 101 7.46 -19.66 8.23
N LEU A 102 6.82 -20.29 7.25
CA LEU A 102 6.60 -19.71 5.93
C LEU A 102 5.65 -18.51 5.97
N THR A 103 4.59 -18.58 6.78
CA THR A 103 3.66 -17.46 7.00
C THR A 103 4.37 -16.28 7.63
N ASP A 104 5.20 -16.51 8.65
CA ASP A 104 6.00 -15.48 9.32
C ASP A 104 6.97 -14.80 8.35
N SER A 105 7.64 -15.58 7.48
CA SER A 105 8.49 -15.05 6.42
C SER A 105 7.71 -14.17 5.44
N ILE A 106 6.56 -14.63 4.96
CA ILE A 106 5.71 -13.87 4.01
C ILE A 106 5.21 -12.58 4.67
N LEU A 107 4.78 -12.62 5.92
CA LEU A 107 4.34 -11.43 6.65
C LEU A 107 5.48 -10.42 6.85
N SER A 108 6.69 -10.92 7.12
CA SER A 108 7.88 -10.08 7.21
C SER A 108 8.23 -9.42 5.87
N ASP A 109 8.20 -10.18 4.77
CA ASP A 109 8.43 -9.66 3.42
C ASP A 109 7.39 -8.61 3.04
N ILE A 110 6.09 -8.90 3.24
CA ILE A 110 5.01 -7.93 2.97
C ILE A 110 5.21 -6.65 3.78
N SER A 111 5.57 -6.78 5.07
CA SER A 111 5.79 -5.61 5.93
C SER A 111 6.97 -4.77 5.46
N ARG A 112 8.04 -5.41 4.98
CA ARG A 112 9.19 -4.72 4.39
C ARG A 112 8.79 -4.02 3.10
N ASP A 113 8.16 -4.72 2.17
CA ASP A 113 7.72 -4.18 0.88
C ASP A 113 6.77 -2.98 1.05
N MET A 114 5.86 -3.03 2.04
CA MET A 114 4.96 -1.92 2.36
C MET A 114 5.73 -0.68 2.85
N ARG A 115 6.77 -0.86 3.68
CA ARG A 115 7.60 0.26 4.14
C ARG A 115 8.43 0.84 3.00
N GLU A 116 9.06 0.00 2.19
CA GLU A 116 9.83 0.44 1.02
C GLU A 116 8.93 1.24 0.06
N GLN A 117 7.70 0.79 -0.19
CA GLN A 117 6.74 1.54 -1.00
C GLN A 117 6.34 2.87 -0.35
N ALA A 118 6.16 2.91 0.96
CA ALA A 118 5.85 4.15 1.68
C ALA A 118 7.01 5.15 1.56
N ASP A 119 8.25 4.72 1.76
CA ASP A 119 9.46 5.55 1.66
C ASP A 119 9.63 6.14 0.24
N VAL A 120 9.37 5.32 -0.80
CA VAL A 120 9.38 5.78 -2.19
C VAL A 120 8.31 6.85 -2.44
N VAL A 121 7.08 6.62 -1.97
CA VAL A 121 5.98 7.58 -2.12
C VAL A 121 6.28 8.87 -1.38
N GLU A 122 6.78 8.79 -0.14
CA GLU A 122 7.11 9.95 0.67
C GLU A 122 8.22 10.79 0.02
N THR A 123 9.26 10.13 -0.51
CA THR A 123 10.35 10.80 -1.23
C THR A 123 9.85 11.52 -2.48
N GLU A 124 9.09 10.83 -3.35
CA GLU A 124 8.56 11.43 -4.57
C GLU A 124 7.56 12.55 -4.28
N PHE A 125 6.75 12.39 -3.23
CA PHE A 125 5.80 13.41 -2.81
C PHE A 125 6.53 14.66 -2.28
N GLY A 126 7.55 14.49 -1.43
CA GLY A 126 8.40 15.58 -0.96
C GLY A 126 9.09 16.32 -2.10
N ARG A 127 9.64 15.57 -3.08
CA ARG A 127 10.21 16.14 -4.30
C ARG A 127 9.19 16.99 -5.07
N ARG A 128 7.97 16.47 -5.25
CA ARG A 128 6.90 17.18 -5.96
C ARG A 128 6.45 18.46 -5.26
N ILE A 129 6.40 18.46 -3.93
CA ILE A 129 6.12 19.66 -3.14
C ILE A 129 7.20 20.72 -3.37
N SER A 130 8.48 20.32 -3.35
CA SER A 130 9.60 21.24 -3.60
C SER A 130 9.52 21.85 -5.00
N GLU A 131 9.31 21.04 -6.03
CA GLU A 131 9.14 21.52 -7.41
C GLU A 131 8.00 22.54 -7.54
N MET A 132 6.87 22.26 -6.88
CA MET A 132 5.69 23.13 -6.93
C MET A 132 5.94 24.45 -6.19
N SER A 133 6.64 24.41 -5.05
CA SER A 133 7.03 25.59 -4.30
C SER A 133 7.97 26.48 -5.12
N ASP A 134 8.99 25.90 -5.75
CA ASP A 134 9.92 26.60 -6.62
C ASP A 134 9.22 27.25 -7.83
N ALA A 135 8.29 26.52 -8.46
CA ALA A 135 7.50 27.04 -9.57
C ALA A 135 6.63 28.23 -9.14
N LEU A 136 5.98 28.13 -7.98
CA LEU A 136 5.20 29.22 -7.41
C LEU A 136 6.07 30.45 -7.10
N GLN A 137 7.24 30.24 -6.50
CA GLN A 137 8.17 31.33 -6.19
C GLN A 137 8.65 32.04 -7.47
N LYS A 138 8.99 31.29 -8.52
CA LYS A 138 9.36 31.87 -9.83
C LYS A 138 8.20 32.64 -10.45
N MET A 139 6.99 32.08 -10.43
CA MET A 139 5.82 32.73 -11.01
C MET A 139 5.46 34.02 -10.27
N THR A 140 5.50 34.01 -8.93
CA THR A 140 5.24 35.20 -8.12
C THR A 140 6.30 36.28 -8.31
N HIS A 141 7.57 35.90 -8.46
CA HIS A 141 8.64 36.83 -8.82
C HIS A 141 8.40 37.46 -10.20
N ASN A 142 8.16 36.64 -11.24
CA ASN A 142 7.91 37.13 -12.60
C ASN A 142 6.68 38.06 -12.65
N ASN A 143 5.63 37.76 -11.88
CA ASN A 143 4.46 38.60 -11.78
C ASN A 143 4.82 39.99 -11.20
N ARG A 144 5.60 40.05 -10.12
CA ARG A 144 6.08 41.32 -9.54
C ARG A 144 6.91 42.14 -10.53
N GLU A 145 7.85 41.50 -11.23
CA GLU A 145 8.69 42.19 -12.23
C GLU A 145 7.84 42.72 -13.39
N THR A 146 6.84 41.95 -13.83
CA THR A 146 5.91 42.36 -14.89
C THR A 146 5.08 43.57 -14.45
N LEU A 147 4.53 43.55 -13.23
CA LEU A 147 3.77 44.67 -12.68
C LEU A 147 4.64 45.94 -12.55
N LYS A 148 5.89 45.79 -12.13
CA LYS A 148 6.84 46.91 -12.08
C LYS A 148 7.11 47.49 -13.47
N ALA A 149 7.36 46.63 -14.46
CA ALA A 149 7.59 47.06 -15.83
C ALA A 149 6.36 47.77 -16.44
N ILE A 150 5.14 47.33 -16.09
CA ILE A 150 3.90 48.01 -16.47
C ILE A 150 3.87 49.41 -15.87
N ALA A 151 4.08 49.55 -14.56
CA ALA A 151 4.07 50.86 -13.89
C ALA A 151 5.15 51.81 -14.45
N ASP A 152 6.35 51.31 -14.70
CA ASP A 152 7.44 52.09 -15.31
C ASP A 152 7.08 52.56 -16.73
N ASN A 153 6.38 51.72 -17.51
CA ASN A 153 5.92 52.08 -18.84
C ASN A 153 4.76 53.08 -18.81
N GLU A 154 3.84 52.96 -17.87
CA GLU A 154 2.76 53.95 -17.65
C GLU A 154 3.37 55.33 -17.34
N ASN A 155 4.36 55.39 -16.43
CA ASN A 155 5.08 56.61 -16.12
C ASN A 155 5.78 57.22 -17.36
N LYS A 156 6.45 56.39 -18.18
CA LYS A 156 7.08 56.85 -19.42
C LYS A 156 6.07 57.41 -20.41
N ILE A 157 4.90 56.77 -20.56
CA ILE A 157 3.83 57.25 -21.43
C ILE A 157 3.38 58.64 -20.98
N ASP A 158 3.18 58.85 -19.68
CA ASP A 158 2.75 60.13 -19.16
C ASP A 158 3.82 61.22 -19.32
N MET A 159 5.10 60.89 -19.12
CA MET A 159 6.22 61.80 -19.40
C MET A 159 6.29 62.18 -20.88
N LEU A 160 6.12 61.21 -21.80
CA LEU A 160 6.11 61.47 -23.23
C LEU A 160 4.93 62.37 -23.63
N ARG A 161 3.73 62.09 -23.11
CA ARG A 161 2.55 62.94 -23.31
C ARG A 161 2.78 64.36 -22.82
N ALA A 162 3.41 64.54 -21.64
CA ALA A 162 3.76 65.85 -21.12
C ALA A 162 4.79 66.57 -22.00
N SER A 163 5.81 65.87 -22.48
CA SER A 163 6.83 66.43 -23.37
C SER A 163 6.25 66.87 -24.72
N ILE A 164 5.33 66.08 -25.29
CA ILE A 164 4.59 66.45 -26.51
C ILE A 164 3.83 67.75 -26.27
N ARG A 165 3.01 67.83 -25.21
CA ARG A 165 2.26 69.05 -24.85
C ARG A 165 3.19 70.26 -24.68
N ALA A 166 4.33 70.09 -24.02
CA ALA A 166 5.30 71.17 -23.82
C ALA A 166 5.89 71.69 -25.15
N LYS A 167 6.02 70.82 -26.17
CA LYS A 167 6.51 71.20 -27.50
C LYS A 167 5.45 71.79 -28.43
N GLU A 168 4.15 71.62 -28.13
CA GLU A 168 3.06 72.15 -28.97
C GLU A 168 3.08 73.67 -29.09
N ALA A 169 3.28 74.39 -27.97
CA ALA A 169 3.29 75.85 -27.95
C ALA A 169 4.43 76.45 -28.80
N PRO A 170 5.72 76.08 -28.61
CA PRO A 170 6.79 76.60 -29.46
C PRO A 170 6.63 76.18 -30.93
N LEU A 171 6.11 74.98 -31.20
CA LEU A 171 5.82 74.57 -32.58
C LEU A 171 4.75 75.47 -33.24
N LYS A 172 3.65 75.76 -32.54
CA LYS A 172 2.62 76.71 -32.99
C LYS A 172 3.22 78.09 -33.26
N VAL A 173 4.07 78.60 -32.36
CA VAL A 173 4.76 79.89 -32.56
C VAL A 173 5.60 79.88 -33.83
N SER A 174 6.42 78.84 -34.03
CA SER A 174 7.24 78.71 -35.24
C SER A 174 6.39 78.63 -36.52
N GLN A 175 5.29 77.88 -36.50
CA GLN A 175 4.35 77.78 -37.62
C GLN A 175 3.65 79.10 -37.92
N THR A 176 3.13 79.80 -36.90
CA THR A 176 2.49 81.10 -37.05
C THR A 176 3.46 82.13 -37.61
N ARG A 177 4.69 82.21 -37.07
CA ARG A 177 5.73 83.11 -37.62
C ARG A 177 6.03 82.84 -39.08
N LEU A 178 6.11 81.56 -39.47
CA LEU A 178 6.31 81.18 -40.88
C LEU A 178 5.12 81.62 -41.75
N ASN A 179 3.90 81.47 -41.25
CA ASN A 179 2.69 81.91 -41.94
C ASN A 179 2.65 83.45 -42.12
N ASP A 180 2.94 84.20 -41.07
CA ASP A 180 3.00 85.67 -41.14
C ASP A 180 4.05 86.14 -42.17
N ARG A 181 5.19 85.44 -42.25
CA ARG A 181 6.22 85.71 -43.27
C ARG A 181 5.75 85.41 -44.71
N ARG A 182 4.80 84.49 -44.92
CA ARG A 182 4.23 84.23 -46.26
C ARG A 182 3.38 85.39 -46.78
N ALA A 183 2.92 86.30 -45.90
CA ALA A 183 2.14 87.47 -46.30
C ALA A 183 3.00 88.63 -46.87
N ARG A 184 4.33 88.47 -46.96
CA ARG A 184 5.22 89.48 -47.57
C ARG A 184 4.84 89.70 -49.05
N PRO A 185 4.56 90.95 -49.47
CA PRO A 185 4.11 91.22 -50.83
C PRO A 185 5.28 91.29 -51.85
N GLY A 186 5.01 90.84 -53.08
CA GLY A 186 5.92 91.01 -54.22
C GLY A 186 7.29 90.34 -54.04
N ILE A 187 8.36 91.07 -54.38
CA ILE A 187 9.74 90.57 -54.34
C ILE A 187 10.27 90.31 -52.92
N GLU A 188 9.62 90.90 -51.90
CA GLU A 188 9.96 90.67 -50.49
C GLU A 188 9.51 89.29 -49.99
N SER A 189 8.77 88.50 -50.79
CA SER A 189 8.43 87.09 -50.51
C SER A 189 9.63 86.17 -50.71
N CYS A 190 10.71 86.45 -49.98
CA CYS A 190 11.97 85.73 -50.04
C CYS A 190 11.90 84.40 -49.27
N HIS A 191 12.49 83.34 -49.84
CA HIS A 191 12.62 82.04 -49.19
C HIS A 191 13.91 81.98 -48.37
N ASP A 192 13.86 82.50 -47.15
CA ASP A 192 15.00 82.52 -46.24
C ASP A 192 15.45 81.07 -45.91
N PRO A 193 16.76 80.77 -45.88
CA PRO A 193 17.26 79.49 -45.38
C PRO A 193 17.03 79.38 -43.86
N THR A 194 16.91 78.16 -43.35
CA THR A 194 16.86 77.91 -41.91
C THR A 194 18.12 78.47 -41.24
N GLN A 195 17.94 79.31 -40.23
CA GLN A 195 19.03 79.74 -39.36
C GLN A 195 19.25 78.65 -38.32
N ASP A 196 20.50 78.17 -38.23
CA ASP A 196 20.93 77.15 -37.26
C ASP A 196 20.78 77.61 -35.81
#